data_AF-A0A7C9VK84-F1
#
_entry.id   AF-A0A7C9VK84-F1
#
_cell.length_a   1.000
_cell.length_b   1.000
_cell.length_c   1.000
_cell.angle_alpha   90.00
_cell.angle_beta   90.00
_cell.angle_gamma   90.00
#
_symmetry.space_group_name_H-M   'P 1'
#
loop_
_entity.id
_entity.type
_entity.pdbx_description
1 polymer ?
#
loop_
_entity_poly.entity_id
_entity_poly.type
_entity_poly.pdbx_seq_one_letter_code
_entity_poly.pdbx_strand_id
1 'polypeptide(L)'
;MTPLLRAIRETPLLWMLIFVPAVLIAAKVLSGAHTLLFVLAVLAIVPLAALLSSATEAVSEKTGDALGGLLNATLGNLTELIIAVTALHAGQYMLAKASIAGAIVTNSLFMLGASFLLGGLRYHVQEYNRAGGRMYSALLLMATIALLAPAAVSELNLARGEAIAQNFSAALAILLIVAYGLSLLFS
;
A
#
# COMPACT_ATOMS: atom_id res chain seq x y z
N MET A 1 23.92 -24.44 -8.78
CA MET A 1 22.45 -24.36 -8.84
C MET A 1 22.06 -22.94 -8.51
N THR A 2 21.34 -22.25 -9.40
CA THR A 2 21.10 -20.80 -9.33
C THR A 2 20.39 -20.41 -8.03
N PRO A 3 20.83 -19.35 -7.32
CA PRO A 3 20.29 -18.94 -6.02
C PRO A 3 18.76 -18.72 -6.04
N LEU A 4 18.23 -18.33 -7.20
CA LEU A 4 16.79 -18.20 -7.48
C LEU A 4 15.99 -19.50 -7.30
N LEU A 5 16.48 -20.64 -7.78
CA LEU A 5 15.78 -21.93 -7.67
C LEU A 5 15.70 -22.44 -6.23
N ARG A 6 16.68 -22.06 -5.39
CA ARG A 6 16.68 -22.39 -3.96
C ARG A 6 15.65 -21.52 -3.22
N ALA A 7 15.65 -20.22 -3.47
CA ALA A 7 14.68 -19.29 -2.90
C ALA A 7 13.23 -19.70 -3.23
N ILE A 8 12.94 -20.07 -4.48
CA ILE A 8 11.59 -20.52 -4.92
C ILE A 8 11.14 -21.79 -4.20
N ARG A 9 12.07 -22.69 -3.86
CA ARG A 9 11.73 -23.93 -3.14
C ARG A 9 11.45 -23.70 -1.66
N GLU A 10 12.08 -22.71 -1.05
CA GLU A 10 11.97 -22.45 0.39
C GLU A 10 10.84 -21.46 0.73
N THR A 11 10.33 -20.71 -0.25
CA THR A 11 9.20 -19.77 -0.06
C THR A 11 7.97 -20.19 -0.88
N PRO A 12 6.92 -20.78 -0.25
CA PRO A 12 5.73 -21.26 -0.94
C PRO A 12 5.02 -20.17 -1.76
N LEU A 13 5.14 -18.92 -1.33
CA LEU A 13 4.58 -17.76 -2.03
C LEU A 13 5.14 -17.60 -3.45
N LEU A 14 6.41 -17.94 -3.68
CA LEU A 14 7.03 -17.82 -5.01
C LEU A 14 6.49 -18.84 -6.02
N TRP A 15 5.77 -19.88 -5.60
CA TRP A 15 5.11 -20.80 -6.53
C TRP A 15 4.03 -20.08 -7.35
N MET A 16 3.47 -18.99 -6.82
CA MET A 16 2.52 -18.14 -7.54
C MET A 16 3.14 -17.41 -8.73
N LEU A 17 4.48 -17.40 -8.90
CA LEU A 17 5.13 -16.83 -10.09
C LEU A 17 4.64 -17.45 -11.40
N ILE A 18 4.09 -18.67 -11.36
CA ILE A 18 3.47 -19.31 -12.53
C ILE A 18 2.30 -18.49 -13.12
N PHE A 19 1.65 -17.66 -12.31
CA PHE A 19 0.55 -16.80 -12.78
C PHE A 19 1.04 -15.66 -13.68
N VAL A 20 2.32 -15.27 -13.62
CA VAL A 20 2.90 -14.23 -14.48
C VAL A 20 2.92 -14.64 -15.95
N PRO A 21 3.54 -15.76 -16.38
CA PRO A 21 3.43 -16.20 -17.76
C PRO A 21 1.99 -16.61 -18.12
N ALA A 22 1.21 -17.15 -17.18
CA ALA A 22 -0.16 -17.54 -17.43
C ALA A 22 -1.05 -16.36 -17.84
N VAL A 23 -0.96 -15.21 -17.14
CA VAL A 23 -1.74 -14.02 -17.48
C VAL A 23 -1.30 -13.43 -18.83
N LEU A 24 0.00 -13.44 -19.14
CA LEU A 24 0.52 -12.92 -20.41
C LEU A 24 0.07 -13.77 -21.61
N ILE A 25 0.03 -15.09 -21.45
CA ILE A 25 -0.47 -16.02 -22.48
C ILE A 25 -1.99 -15.87 -22.60
N ALA A 26 -2.71 -15.87 -21.49
CA ALA A 26 -4.17 -15.71 -21.47
C ALA A 26 -4.60 -14.39 -22.11
N ALA A 27 -3.87 -13.29 -21.88
CA ALA A 27 -4.17 -12.00 -22.51
C ALA A 27 -4.09 -12.03 -24.04
N LYS A 28 -3.23 -12.89 -24.61
CA LYS A 28 -3.10 -13.06 -26.07
C LYS A 28 -4.13 -13.98 -26.68
N VAL A 29 -4.50 -15.06 -25.98
CA VAL A 29 -5.37 -16.13 -26.52
C VAL A 29 -6.84 -15.94 -26.14
N LEU A 30 -7.11 -15.34 -24.99
CA LEU A 30 -8.43 -15.21 -24.37
C LEU A 30 -8.71 -13.74 -23.98
N SER A 31 -8.42 -12.81 -24.89
CA SER A 31 -8.55 -11.36 -24.64
C SER A 31 -9.95 -10.91 -24.21
N GLY A 32 -11.01 -11.68 -24.54
CA GLY A 32 -12.38 -11.41 -24.10
C GLY A 32 -12.73 -11.85 -22.67
N ALA A 33 -11.86 -12.62 -22.01
CA ALA A 33 -12.12 -13.19 -20.68
C ALA A 33 -11.69 -12.26 -19.54
N HIS A 34 -12.27 -11.06 -19.47
CA HIS A 34 -11.87 -9.98 -18.57
C HIS A 34 -11.75 -10.38 -17.09
N THR A 35 -12.73 -11.12 -16.54
CA THR A 35 -12.69 -11.58 -15.14
C THR A 35 -11.54 -12.55 -14.88
N LEU A 36 -11.28 -13.46 -15.81
CA LEU A 36 -10.16 -14.41 -15.69
C LEU A 36 -8.82 -13.67 -15.74
N LEU A 37 -8.66 -12.74 -16.68
CA LEU A 37 -7.45 -11.92 -16.79
C LEU A 37 -7.21 -11.10 -15.53
N PHE A 38 -8.26 -10.52 -14.95
CA PHE A 38 -8.19 -9.78 -13.70
C PHE A 38 -7.71 -10.67 -12.54
N VAL A 39 -8.33 -11.85 -12.35
CA VAL A 39 -7.94 -12.79 -11.28
C VAL A 39 -6.50 -13.26 -11.46
N LEU A 40 -6.11 -13.64 -12.68
CA LEU A 40 -4.74 -14.05 -12.98
C LEU A 40 -3.73 -12.93 -12.73
N ALA A 41 -4.08 -11.67 -13.07
CA ALA A 41 -3.23 -10.52 -12.80
C ALA A 41 -3.06 -10.28 -11.29
N VAL A 42 -4.14 -10.35 -10.50
CA VAL A 42 -4.06 -10.21 -9.03
C VAL A 42 -3.16 -11.29 -8.44
N LEU A 43 -3.34 -12.55 -8.85
CA LEU A 43 -2.51 -13.67 -8.37
C LEU A 43 -1.04 -13.53 -8.80
N ALA A 44 -0.78 -12.96 -9.98
CA ALA A 44 0.57 -12.69 -10.46
C ALA A 44 1.25 -11.55 -9.68
N ILE A 45 0.50 -10.55 -9.22
CA ILE A 45 1.04 -9.41 -8.47
C ILE A 45 1.52 -9.82 -7.07
N VAL A 46 0.84 -10.73 -6.39
CA VAL A 46 1.18 -11.19 -5.02
C VAL A 46 2.66 -11.56 -4.85
N PRO A 47 3.23 -12.52 -5.62
CA PRO A 47 4.65 -12.88 -5.49
C PRO A 47 5.59 -11.78 -5.96
N LEU A 48 5.18 -10.96 -6.95
CA LEU A 48 6.00 -9.85 -7.44
C LEU A 48 6.16 -8.76 -6.38
N ALA A 49 5.08 -8.43 -5.67
CA ALA A 49 5.10 -7.47 -4.56
C ALA A 49 6.01 -7.94 -3.44
N ALA A 50 5.97 -9.24 -3.09
CA ALA A 50 6.86 -9.80 -2.08
C ALA A 50 8.34 -9.75 -2.50
N LEU A 51 8.65 -10.10 -3.75
CA LEU A 51 10.02 -10.00 -4.29
C LEU A 51 10.52 -8.55 -4.29
N LEU A 52 9.66 -7.61 -4.67
CA LEU A 52 9.99 -6.18 -4.67
C LEU A 52 10.24 -5.66 -3.25
N SER A 53 9.42 -6.08 -2.28
CA SER A 53 9.61 -5.75 -0.86
C SER A 53 10.94 -6.29 -0.33
N SER A 54 11.26 -7.58 -0.55
CA SER A 54 12.54 -8.15 -0.12
C SER A 54 13.75 -7.50 -0.83
N ALA A 55 13.61 -7.15 -2.10
CA ALA A 55 14.66 -6.42 -2.82
C ALA A 55 14.85 -5.01 -2.25
N THR A 56 13.77 -4.35 -1.89
CA THR A 56 13.79 -3.02 -1.25
C THR A 56 14.51 -3.07 0.09
N GLU A 57 14.16 -4.03 0.94
CA GLU A 57 14.78 -4.22 2.25
C GLU A 57 16.30 -4.44 2.12
N ALA A 58 16.72 -5.32 1.22
CA ALA A 58 18.13 -5.59 0.96
C ALA A 58 18.92 -4.36 0.44
N VAL A 59 18.26 -3.43 -0.24
CA VAL A 59 18.85 -2.16 -0.68
C VAL A 59 18.86 -1.14 0.46
N SER A 60 17.76 -1.00 1.20
CA SER A 60 17.64 -0.09 2.33
C SER A 60 18.67 -0.37 3.42
N GLU A 61 18.92 -1.64 3.74
CA GLU A 61 19.95 -2.06 4.70
C GLU A 61 21.37 -1.57 4.33
N LYS A 62 21.63 -1.35 3.03
CA LYS A 62 22.95 -0.94 2.53
C LYS A 62 23.08 0.56 2.29
N THR A 63 22.01 1.34 2.47
CA THR A 63 21.96 2.76 2.05
C THR A 63 22.03 3.74 3.24
N GLY A 64 22.22 3.25 4.46
CA GLY A 64 22.28 4.07 5.69
C GLY A 64 20.90 4.54 6.16
N ASP A 65 20.77 4.88 7.44
CA ASP A 65 19.47 4.97 8.13
C ASP A 65 18.47 5.93 7.47
N ALA A 66 18.88 7.15 7.14
CA ALA A 66 17.97 8.17 6.59
C ALA A 66 17.51 7.85 5.15
N LEU A 67 18.43 7.46 4.26
CA LEU A 67 18.11 7.11 2.87
C LEU A 67 17.42 5.73 2.78
N GLY A 68 17.81 4.78 3.64
CA GLY A 68 17.17 3.48 3.76
C GLY A 68 15.73 3.59 4.24
N GLY A 69 15.44 4.50 5.18
CA GLY A 69 14.08 4.84 5.60
C GLY A 69 13.22 5.40 4.48
N LEU A 70 13.76 6.36 3.70
CA LEU A 70 13.07 6.92 2.52
C LEU A 70 12.83 5.88 1.41
N LEU A 71 13.80 5.00 1.17
CA LEU A 71 13.67 3.90 0.21
C LEU A 71 12.59 2.91 0.66
N ASN A 72 12.59 2.50 1.92
CA ASN A 72 11.59 1.57 2.44
C ASN A 72 10.17 2.18 2.39
N ALA A 73 10.06 3.46 2.73
CA ALA A 73 8.82 4.22 2.62
C ALA A 73 8.22 4.22 1.21
N THR A 74 9.05 4.50 0.20
CA THR A 74 8.61 4.66 -1.18
C THR A 74 8.50 3.32 -1.91
N LEU A 75 9.55 2.52 -1.87
CA LEU A 75 9.62 1.24 -2.59
C LEU A 75 8.81 0.13 -1.90
N GLY A 76 8.67 0.19 -0.57
CA GLY A 76 7.84 -0.75 0.20
C GLY A 76 6.35 -0.66 -0.11
N ASN A 77 5.87 0.49 -0.59
CA ASN A 77 4.49 0.71 -1.05
C ASN A 77 4.41 0.93 -2.58
N LEU A 78 5.47 0.53 -3.32
CA LEU A 78 5.56 0.82 -4.75
C LEU A 78 4.49 0.08 -5.56
N THR A 79 4.10 -1.12 -5.13
CA THR A 79 3.04 -1.89 -5.80
C THR A 79 1.73 -1.12 -5.78
N GLU A 80 1.35 -0.60 -4.62
CA GLU A 80 0.15 0.22 -4.40
C GLU A 80 0.23 1.51 -5.20
N LEU A 81 1.39 2.18 -5.20
CA LEU A 81 1.61 3.40 -5.96
C LEU A 81 1.47 3.17 -7.48
N ILE A 82 2.04 2.08 -8.02
CA ILE A 82 1.91 1.73 -9.44
C ILE A 82 0.46 1.47 -9.81
N ILE A 83 -0.29 0.74 -8.98
CA ILE A 83 -1.71 0.46 -9.20
C ILE A 83 -2.52 1.76 -9.19
N ALA A 84 -2.28 2.63 -8.20
CA ALA A 84 -2.98 3.91 -8.08
C ALA A 84 -2.70 4.84 -9.27
N VAL A 85 -1.43 5.00 -9.68
CA VAL A 85 -1.05 5.84 -10.83
C VAL A 85 -1.61 5.28 -12.14
N THR A 86 -1.57 3.97 -12.33
CA THR A 86 -2.15 3.32 -13.52
C THR A 86 -3.66 3.54 -13.58
N ALA A 87 -4.35 3.43 -12.44
CA ALA A 87 -5.77 3.74 -12.35
C ALA A 87 -6.06 5.21 -12.69
N LEU A 88 -5.25 6.15 -12.19
CA LEU A 88 -5.38 7.57 -12.51
C LEU A 88 -5.17 7.86 -14.01
N HIS A 89 -4.15 7.25 -14.63
CA HIS A 89 -3.92 7.36 -16.08
C HIS A 89 -5.09 6.79 -16.91
N ALA A 90 -5.77 5.77 -16.39
CA ALA A 90 -6.96 5.20 -17.01
C ALA A 90 -8.27 5.97 -16.69
N GLY A 91 -8.19 7.12 -16.00
CA GLY A 91 -9.37 7.91 -15.58
C GLY A 91 -10.18 7.26 -14.45
N GLN A 92 -9.65 6.23 -13.79
CA GLN A 92 -10.31 5.46 -12.74
C GLN A 92 -10.06 6.10 -11.35
N TYR A 93 -10.49 7.35 -11.17
CA TYR A 93 -10.30 8.09 -9.91
C TYR A 93 -10.96 7.40 -8.71
N MET A 94 -12.13 6.81 -8.90
CA MET A 94 -12.82 6.06 -7.85
C MET A 94 -12.04 4.83 -7.42
N LEU A 95 -11.41 4.12 -8.36
CA LEU A 95 -10.56 2.97 -8.05
C LEU A 95 -9.32 3.40 -7.24
N ALA A 96 -8.67 4.50 -7.63
CA ALA A 96 -7.52 5.02 -6.90
C ALA A 96 -7.89 5.42 -5.45
N LYS A 97 -9.00 6.15 -5.27
CA LYS A 97 -9.51 6.53 -3.93
C LYS A 97 -9.86 5.29 -3.10
N ALA A 98 -10.58 4.33 -3.68
CA ALA A 98 -10.96 3.09 -3.01
C ALA A 98 -9.74 2.24 -2.63
N SER A 99 -8.70 2.20 -3.47
CA SER A 99 -7.46 1.48 -3.19
C SER A 99 -6.71 2.06 -1.99
N ILE A 100 -6.61 3.40 -1.88
CA ILE A 100 -5.95 4.06 -0.75
C ILE A 100 -6.74 3.82 0.55
N ALA A 101 -8.06 3.99 0.51
CA ALA A 101 -8.92 3.71 1.65
C ALA A 101 -8.84 2.23 2.08
N GLY A 102 -8.85 1.32 1.10
CA GLY A 102 -8.71 -0.12 1.31
C GLY A 102 -7.38 -0.50 1.95
N ALA A 103 -6.27 0.13 1.55
CA ALA A 103 -4.96 -0.09 2.17
C ALA A 103 -4.94 0.34 3.65
N ILE A 104 -5.52 1.50 3.96
CA ILE A 104 -5.64 1.99 5.35
C ILE A 104 -6.44 1.01 6.21
N VAL A 105 -7.61 0.58 5.72
CA VAL A 105 -8.48 -0.38 6.42
C VAL A 105 -7.80 -1.74 6.59
N THR A 106 -7.16 -2.24 5.54
CA THR A 106 -6.48 -3.54 5.56
C THR A 106 -5.34 -3.54 6.57
N ASN A 107 -4.52 -2.50 6.62
CA ASN A 107 -3.39 -2.45 7.55
C ASN A 107 -3.84 -2.19 9.00
N SER A 108 -4.78 -1.26 9.19
CA SER A 108 -5.15 -0.79 10.53
C SER A 108 -6.14 -1.70 11.24
N LEU A 109 -7.02 -2.39 10.51
CA LEU A 109 -8.03 -3.27 11.09
C LEU A 109 -7.70 -4.73 10.83
N PHE A 110 -7.54 -5.13 9.57
CA PHE A 110 -7.39 -6.54 9.23
C PHE A 110 -6.04 -7.10 9.68
N MET A 111 -4.92 -6.52 9.23
CA MET A 111 -3.58 -6.99 9.56
C MET A 111 -3.26 -6.82 11.04
N LEU A 112 -3.60 -5.67 11.63
CA LEU A 112 -3.42 -5.44 13.06
C LEU A 112 -4.28 -6.42 13.89
N GLY A 113 -5.56 -6.58 13.56
CA GLY A 113 -6.45 -7.50 14.24
C GLY A 113 -6.03 -8.97 14.10
N ALA A 114 -5.57 -9.38 12.92
CA ALA A 114 -4.99 -10.70 12.70
C ALA A 114 -3.71 -10.92 13.53
N SER A 115 -2.86 -9.90 13.65
CA SER A 115 -1.64 -9.94 14.46
C SER A 115 -1.97 -10.11 15.96
N PHE A 116 -2.96 -9.37 16.46
CA PHE A 116 -3.46 -9.52 17.83
C PHE A 116 -4.07 -10.89 18.07
N LEU A 117 -4.91 -11.39 17.15
CA LEU A 117 -5.53 -12.70 17.26
C LEU A 117 -4.47 -13.80 17.27
N LEU A 118 -3.65 -13.89 16.22
CA LEU A 118 -2.68 -14.98 16.06
C LEU A 118 -1.61 -14.97 17.15
N GLY A 119 -1.08 -13.79 17.51
CA GLY A 119 -0.10 -13.73 18.58
C GLY A 119 -0.74 -13.92 19.97
N GLY A 120 -2.00 -13.49 20.16
CA GLY A 120 -2.77 -13.68 21.39
C GLY A 120 -3.13 -15.15 21.67
N LEU A 121 -3.21 -15.98 20.64
CA LEU A 121 -3.38 -17.44 20.80
C LEU A 121 -2.21 -18.10 21.54
N ARG A 122 -1.01 -17.51 21.47
CA ARG A 122 0.20 -18.04 22.12
C ARG A 122 0.62 -17.23 23.35
N TYR A 123 0.47 -15.91 23.30
CA TYR A 123 0.95 -14.99 24.33
C TYR A 123 -0.22 -14.24 24.97
N HIS A 124 -0.36 -14.37 26.29
CA HIS A 124 -1.44 -13.69 27.04
C HIS A 124 -1.26 -12.16 27.09
N VAL A 125 -0.01 -11.69 27.01
CA VAL A 125 0.34 -10.27 26.96
C VAL A 125 1.33 -10.09 25.82
N GLN A 126 1.07 -9.11 24.95
CA GLN A 126 1.95 -8.72 23.86
C GLN A 126 2.57 -7.37 24.19
N GLU A 127 3.90 -7.30 24.21
CA GLU A 127 4.62 -6.05 24.40
C GLU A 127 4.73 -5.29 23.08
N TYR A 128 4.61 -3.97 23.16
CA TYR A 128 4.76 -3.06 22.02
C TYR A 128 5.36 -1.74 22.47
N ASN A 129 5.98 -1.01 21.55
CA ASN A 129 6.48 0.33 21.82
C ASN A 129 5.31 1.32 21.99
N ARG A 130 5.02 1.70 23.23
CA ARG A 130 3.92 2.62 23.55
C ARG A 130 4.11 4.02 22.95
N ALA A 131 5.34 4.52 22.91
CA ALA A 131 5.64 5.84 22.36
C ALA A 131 5.45 5.85 20.84
N GLY A 132 6.02 4.86 20.15
CA GLY A 132 5.85 4.67 18.71
C GLY A 132 4.40 4.42 18.32
N GLY A 133 3.69 3.54 19.05
CA GLY A 133 2.28 3.28 18.83
C GLY A 133 1.42 4.54 18.94
N ARG A 134 1.63 5.37 19.97
CA ARG A 134 0.94 6.66 20.10
C ARG A 134 1.22 7.61 18.94
N MET A 135 2.47 7.70 18.49
CA MET A 135 2.85 8.55 17.36
C MET A 135 2.17 8.09 16.06
N TYR A 136 2.29 6.81 15.72
CA TYR A 136 1.71 6.28 14.48
C TYR A 136 0.18 6.32 14.49
N SER A 137 -0.48 6.07 15.62
CA SER A 137 -1.94 6.23 15.74
C SER A 137 -2.38 7.68 15.54
N ALA A 138 -1.62 8.66 16.05
CA ALA A 138 -1.93 10.07 15.84
C ALA A 138 -1.75 10.50 14.37
N LEU A 139 -0.67 10.06 13.71
CA LEU A 139 -0.43 10.31 12.29
C LEU A 139 -1.52 9.65 11.41
N LEU A 140 -1.91 8.41 11.74
CA LEU A 140 -2.97 7.70 11.02
C LEU A 140 -4.32 8.41 11.18
N LEU A 141 -4.65 8.89 12.39
CA LEU A 141 -5.87 9.67 12.63
C LEU A 141 -5.87 10.96 11.81
N MET A 142 -4.75 11.70 11.81
CA MET A 142 -4.58 12.91 11.01
C MET A 142 -4.75 12.62 9.52
N ALA A 143 -4.10 11.59 9.00
CA ALA A 143 -4.19 11.18 7.59
C ALA A 143 -5.63 10.80 7.20
N THR A 144 -6.32 10.05 8.07
CA THR A 144 -7.70 9.62 7.83
C THR A 144 -8.66 10.80 7.81
N ILE A 145 -8.56 11.73 8.78
CA ILE A 145 -9.38 12.95 8.82
C ILE A 145 -9.12 13.80 7.57
N ALA A 146 -7.85 14.01 7.20
CA ALA A 146 -7.48 14.76 6.02
C ALA A 146 -8.01 14.15 4.72
N LEU A 147 -8.05 12.82 4.61
CA LEU A 147 -8.65 12.13 3.45
C LEU A 147 -10.17 12.28 3.39
N LEU A 148 -10.85 12.29 4.54
CA LEU A 148 -12.32 12.38 4.61
C LEU A 148 -12.86 13.82 4.50
N ALA A 149 -12.06 14.82 4.89
CA ALA A 149 -12.54 16.20 4.98
C ALA A 149 -13.02 16.80 3.64
N PRO A 150 -12.35 16.59 2.48
CA PRO A 150 -12.86 17.08 1.20
C PRO A 150 -14.19 16.46 0.79
N ALA A 151 -14.44 15.19 1.16
CA ALA A 151 -15.70 14.52 0.86
C ALA A 151 -16.87 15.19 1.60
N ALA A 152 -16.70 15.47 2.90
CA ALA A 152 -17.70 16.17 3.70
C ALA A 152 -18.00 17.59 3.19
N VAL A 153 -16.99 18.29 2.65
CA VAL A 153 -17.16 19.63 2.05
C VAL A 153 -17.90 19.56 0.70
N SER A 154 -17.66 18.50 -0.09
CA SER A 154 -18.30 18.34 -1.41
C SER A 154 -19.82 18.09 -1.35
N GLU A 155 -20.34 17.58 -0.22
CA GLU A 155 -21.78 17.37 0.00
C GLU A 155 -22.54 18.69 0.24
N LEU A 156 -21.83 19.79 0.50
CA LEU A 156 -22.41 21.12 0.65
C LEU A 156 -22.66 21.71 -0.75
N ASN A 157 -23.82 21.37 -1.35
CA ASN A 157 -24.35 21.69 -2.70
C ASN A 157 -24.21 23.14 -3.22
N LEU A 158 -22.99 23.67 -3.30
CA LEU A 158 -22.67 24.95 -3.93
C LEU A 158 -21.66 24.64 -5.05
N ALA A 159 -21.82 25.23 -6.24
CA ALA A 159 -20.81 25.15 -7.30
C ALA A 159 -19.41 25.66 -6.84
N ARG A 160 -19.40 26.48 -5.78
CA ARG A 160 -18.19 26.89 -5.06
C ARG A 160 -17.55 25.74 -4.25
N GLY A 161 -18.33 24.76 -3.81
CA GLY A 161 -17.95 23.62 -2.99
C GLY A 161 -16.96 22.68 -3.67
N GLU A 162 -17.11 22.40 -4.97
CA GLU A 162 -16.15 21.54 -5.71
C GLU A 162 -14.77 22.20 -5.82
N ALA A 163 -14.72 23.48 -6.23
CA ALA A 163 -13.46 24.22 -6.33
C ALA A 163 -12.78 24.40 -4.96
N ILE A 164 -13.58 24.64 -3.90
CA ILE A 164 -13.08 24.67 -2.52
C ILE A 164 -12.55 23.29 -2.11
N ALA A 165 -13.29 22.22 -2.37
CA ALA A 165 -12.89 20.85 -2.02
C ALA A 165 -11.59 20.44 -2.71
N GLN A 166 -11.39 20.81 -3.98
CA GLN A 166 -10.16 20.52 -4.71
C GLN A 166 -8.96 21.29 -4.13
N ASN A 167 -9.10 22.60 -3.89
CA ASN A 167 -8.04 23.40 -3.26
C ASN A 167 -7.72 22.91 -1.85
N PHE A 168 -8.75 22.53 -1.09
CA PHE A 168 -8.62 21.99 0.25
C PHE A 168 -7.93 20.62 0.25
N SER A 169 -8.28 19.73 -0.68
CA SER A 169 -7.60 18.45 -0.88
C SER A 169 -6.13 18.63 -1.22
N ALA A 170 -5.78 19.62 -2.05
CA ALA A 170 -4.39 19.91 -2.39
C ALA A 170 -3.61 20.45 -1.17
N ALA A 171 -4.19 21.36 -0.40
CA ALA A 171 -3.59 21.87 0.83
C ALA A 171 -3.37 20.74 1.86
N LEU A 172 -4.35 19.86 2.03
CA LEU A 172 -4.23 18.69 2.90
C LEU A 172 -3.17 17.70 2.41
N ALA A 173 -3.07 17.45 1.09
CA ALA A 173 -2.01 16.61 0.55
C ALA A 173 -0.61 17.17 0.85
N ILE A 174 -0.39 18.47 0.69
CA ILE A 174 0.87 19.14 1.04
C ILE A 174 1.14 19.00 2.54
N LEU A 175 0.14 19.27 3.39
CA LEU A 175 0.25 19.13 4.84
C LEU A 175 0.67 17.70 5.23
N LEU A 176 0.04 16.69 4.64
CA LEU A 176 0.36 15.28 4.91
C LEU A 176 1.77 14.91 4.46
N ILE A 177 2.22 15.38 3.29
CA ILE A 177 3.58 15.15 2.80
C ILE A 177 4.61 15.79 3.74
N VAL A 178 4.36 17.02 4.20
CA VAL A 178 5.24 17.71 5.17
C VAL A 178 5.25 16.99 6.50
N ALA A 179 4.09 16.63 7.04
CA ALA A 179 3.98 15.89 8.30
C ALA A 179 4.72 14.54 8.23
N TYR A 180 4.61 13.85 7.09
CA TYR A 180 5.33 12.61 6.82
C TYR A 180 6.85 12.80 6.73
N GLY A 181 7.31 13.83 6.02
CA GLY A 181 8.73 14.16 5.92
C GLY A 181 9.34 14.52 7.27
N LEU A 182 8.62 15.29 8.09
CA LEU A 182 9.03 15.58 9.46
C LEU A 182 9.02 14.32 10.33
N SER A 183 8.00 13.46 10.22
CA SER A 183 7.99 12.22 11.01
C SER A 183 9.16 11.31 10.65
N LEU A 184 9.58 11.26 9.39
CA LEU A 184 10.80 10.53 9.00
C LEU A 184 12.08 11.16 9.56
N LEU A 185 12.17 12.50 9.63
CA LEU A 185 13.34 13.20 10.18
C LEU A 185 13.52 12.99 11.70
N PHE A 186 12.40 12.85 12.43
CA PHE A 186 12.39 12.71 13.89
C PHE A 186 12.22 11.26 14.38
N SER A 187 12.12 10.29 13.47
CA SER A 187 11.93 8.87 13.80
C SER A 187 13.24 8.08 13.89
#